data_AF-H3CIR7-F1
#
_entry.id   AF-H3CIR7-F1
#
_cell.length_a   1.000
_cell.length_b   1.000
_cell.length_c   1.000
_cell.angle_alpha   90.00
_cell.angle_beta   90.00
_cell.angle_gamma   90.00
#
_symmetry.space_group_name_H-M   'P 1'
#
loop_
_entity.id
_entity.type
_entity.pdbx_description
1 polymer ?
#
loop_
_entity_poly.entity_id
_entity_poly.type
_entity_poly.pdbx_seq_one_letter_code
_entity_poly.pdbx_strand_id
1 'polypeptide(L)'
;THLRAFSSLAEYKLVRKTYVQLLHSDYYWRSMTMEEAHRALAHAQLGAFLIRDSGQPDVFFTLSYQSEDGPTSIRIQLNNLLFSLCGSHRTFASLFSLLAYYTRSSCKLTTPYRQQRPERLKQMCRRALIRTHGAENINTIPGLSKLKDYVHAYPYCI
;
A
#
# COMPACT_ATOMS: atom_id res chain seq x y z
N THR A 1 -0.58 -20.94 14.95
CA THR A 1 -0.63 -19.93 13.87
C THR A 1 -2.01 -19.97 13.27
N HIS A 2 -2.90 -19.05 13.64
CA HIS A 2 -4.25 -19.01 13.06
C HIS A 2 -4.17 -18.27 11.73
N LEU A 3 -4.04 -19.03 10.64
CA LEU A 3 -4.17 -18.51 9.28
C LEU A 3 -5.67 -18.51 8.94
N ARG A 4 -6.28 -17.33 8.78
CA ARG A 4 -7.64 -17.23 8.26
C ARG A 4 -7.71 -17.91 6.89
N ALA A 5 -8.59 -18.89 6.77
CA ALA A 5 -8.92 -19.47 5.48
C ALA A 5 -9.58 -18.42 4.59
N PHE A 6 -9.22 -18.39 3.30
CA PHE A 6 -9.88 -17.52 2.35
C PHE A 6 -11.35 -17.91 2.22
N SER A 7 -12.24 -16.93 2.25
CA SER A 7 -13.68 -17.13 2.12
C SER A 7 -14.10 -17.58 0.72
N SER A 8 -13.27 -17.30 -0.29
CA SER A 8 -13.51 -17.68 -1.68
C SER A 8 -12.22 -17.67 -2.52
N LEU A 9 -12.26 -18.32 -3.68
CA LEU A 9 -11.18 -18.22 -4.68
C LEU A 9 -10.95 -16.78 -5.14
N ALA A 10 -12.01 -15.97 -5.23
CA ALA A 10 -11.91 -14.58 -5.61
C ALA A 10 -11.16 -13.75 -4.55
N GLU A 11 -11.44 -13.98 -3.26
CA GLU A 11 -10.72 -13.34 -2.16
C GLU A 11 -9.23 -13.74 -2.17
N TYR A 12 -8.92 -15.03 -2.33
CA TYR A 12 -7.56 -15.50 -2.48
C TYR A 12 -6.81 -14.80 -3.62
N LYS A 13 -7.41 -14.75 -4.82
CA LYS A 13 -6.81 -14.09 -5.98
C LYS A 13 -6.58 -12.59 -5.72
N LEU A 14 -7.53 -11.92 -5.09
CA LEU A 14 -7.44 -10.49 -4.76
C LEU A 14 -6.34 -10.20 -3.73
N VAL A 15 -6.28 -10.97 -2.64
CA VAL A 15 -5.26 -10.82 -1.59
C VAL A 15 -3.89 -11.16 -2.14
N ARG A 16 -3.74 -12.26 -2.88
CA ARG A 16 -2.47 -12.64 -3.53
C ARG A 16 -1.99 -11.56 -4.49
N LYS A 17 -2.87 -11.02 -5.34
CA LYS A 17 -2.53 -9.92 -6.25
C LYS A 17 -2.06 -8.69 -5.48
N THR A 18 -2.80 -8.31 -4.43
CA THR A 18 -2.47 -7.18 -3.55
C THR A 18 -1.11 -7.36 -2.89
N TYR A 19 -0.82 -8.55 -2.37
CA TYR A 19 0.46 -8.91 -1.77
C TYR A 19 1.61 -8.76 -2.76
N VAL A 20 1.50 -9.31 -3.98
CA VAL A 20 2.54 -9.20 -5.01
C VAL A 20 2.80 -7.74 -5.36
N GLN A 21 1.76 -6.92 -5.49
CA GLN A 21 1.92 -5.49 -5.76
C GLN A 21 2.58 -4.76 -4.57
N LEU A 22 2.23 -5.10 -3.32
CA LEU A 22 2.85 -4.53 -2.12
C LEU A 22 4.36 -4.83 -2.05
N LEU A 23 4.82 -5.99 -2.52
CA LEU A 23 6.26 -6.30 -2.62
C LEU A 23 7.03 -5.33 -3.53
N HIS A 24 6.33 -4.63 -4.41
CA HIS A 24 6.93 -3.63 -5.30
C HIS A 24 6.79 -2.18 -4.79
N SER A 25 6.19 -1.95 -3.62
CA SER A 25 5.83 -0.61 -3.15
C SER A 25 6.88 0.06 -2.25
N ASP A 26 7.83 -0.71 -1.71
CA ASP A 26 8.89 -0.32 -0.77
C ASP A 26 8.43 0.23 0.60
N TYR A 27 7.14 0.48 0.79
CA TYR A 27 6.53 0.86 2.07
C TYR A 27 5.72 -0.27 2.71
N TYR A 28 5.82 -1.48 2.17
CA TYR A 28 5.28 -2.69 2.77
C TYR A 28 6.36 -3.39 3.60
N TRP A 29 6.20 -3.37 4.92
CA TRP A 29 7.15 -3.88 5.92
C TRP A 29 6.90 -5.34 6.33
N ARG A 30 6.01 -6.04 5.62
CA ARG A 30 5.76 -7.48 5.82
C ARG A 30 5.47 -7.74 7.31
N SER A 31 6.14 -8.70 7.93
CA SER A 31 5.88 -9.16 9.30
C SER A 31 6.40 -8.24 10.41
N MET A 32 6.53 -6.95 10.14
CA MET A 32 6.83 -5.93 11.15
C MET A 32 5.74 -5.88 12.23
N THR A 33 6.16 -5.85 13.49
CA THR A 33 5.28 -5.77 14.65
C THR A 33 4.66 -4.38 14.79
N MET A 34 3.65 -4.24 15.66
CA MET A 34 3.05 -2.93 15.94
C MET A 34 4.06 -2.00 16.60
N GLU A 35 4.82 -2.55 17.55
CA GLU A 35 5.78 -1.84 18.38
C GLU A 35 6.95 -1.34 17.53
N GLU A 36 7.46 -2.16 16.60
CA GLU A 36 8.46 -1.72 15.63
C GLU A 36 7.93 -0.61 14.73
N ALA A 37 6.70 -0.75 14.22
CA ALA A 37 6.09 0.26 13.34
C ALA A 37 5.92 1.60 14.06
N HIS A 38 5.48 1.56 15.33
CA HIS A 38 5.36 2.75 16.17
C HIS A 38 6.71 3.39 16.42
N ARG A 39 7.74 2.62 16.79
CA ARG A 39 9.11 3.15 16.96
C ARG A 39 9.65 3.80 15.67
N ALA A 40 9.45 3.16 14.52
CA ALA A 40 9.92 3.69 13.24
C ALA A 40 9.23 5.01 12.84
N LEU A 41 7.94 5.15 13.20
CA LEU A 41 7.13 6.32 12.85
C LEU A 41 7.19 7.45 13.87
N ALA A 42 7.63 7.19 15.11
CA ALA A 42 7.64 8.17 16.21
C ALA A 42 8.32 9.51 15.87
N HIS A 43 9.35 9.46 15.02
CA HIS A 43 10.09 10.64 14.55
C HIS A 43 9.90 10.93 13.05
N ALA A 44 8.92 10.29 12.43
CA ALA A 44 8.56 10.56 11.04
C ALA A 44 7.68 11.81 10.93
N GLN A 45 7.58 12.35 9.72
CA GLN A 45 6.68 13.48 9.44
C GLN A 45 5.21 13.07 9.68
N LEU A 46 4.38 14.03 10.11
CA LEU A 46 2.93 13.84 10.22
C LEU A 46 2.34 13.27 8.92
N GLY A 47 1.49 12.26 9.06
CA GLY A 47 0.88 11.50 7.98
C GLY A 47 1.80 10.51 7.28
N ALA A 48 3.08 10.40 7.67
CA ALA A 48 3.95 9.37 7.13
C ALA A 48 3.41 7.98 7.49
N PHE A 49 3.40 7.04 6.55
CA PHE A 49 2.70 5.77 6.73
C PHE A 49 3.39 4.56 6.15
N LEU A 50 3.11 3.37 6.68
CA LEU A 50 3.57 2.10 6.15
C LEU A 50 2.47 1.05 6.20
N ILE A 51 2.59 0.02 5.35
CA ILE A 51 1.75 -1.18 5.39
C ILE A 51 2.56 -2.31 6.00
N ARG A 52 1.93 -3.14 6.83
CA ARG A 52 2.51 -4.36 7.39
C ARG A 52 1.46 -5.46 7.46
N ASP A 53 1.89 -6.69 7.69
CA ASP A 53 1.02 -7.80 8.00
C ASP A 53 0.25 -7.49 9.29
N SER A 54 -1.00 -7.95 9.39
CA SER A 54 -1.67 -7.90 10.68
C SER A 54 -1.21 -9.02 11.59
N GLY A 55 -1.05 -8.71 12.87
CA GLY A 55 -0.88 -9.73 13.91
C GLY A 55 -2.19 -10.40 14.32
N GLN A 56 -3.34 -9.92 13.81
CA GLN A 56 -4.64 -10.49 14.12
C GLN A 56 -5.01 -11.60 13.12
N PRO A 57 -5.57 -12.74 13.58
CA PRO A 57 -5.87 -13.91 12.74
C PRO A 57 -6.70 -13.61 11.48
N ASP A 58 -7.65 -12.67 11.56
CA ASP A 58 -8.66 -12.46 10.51
C ASP A 58 -8.40 -11.24 9.62
N VAL A 59 -7.23 -10.62 9.75
CA VAL A 59 -6.88 -9.38 9.04
C VAL A 59 -5.58 -9.60 8.28
N PHE A 60 -5.58 -9.35 6.98
CA PHE A 60 -4.39 -9.54 6.16
C PHE A 60 -3.36 -8.42 6.36
N PHE A 61 -3.81 -7.16 6.38
CA PHE A 61 -2.94 -6.00 6.35
C PHE A 61 -3.32 -4.95 7.40
N THR A 62 -2.30 -4.20 7.87
CA THR A 62 -2.45 -3.08 8.80
C THR A 62 -1.76 -1.85 8.22
N LEU A 63 -2.43 -0.71 8.28
CA LEU A 63 -1.88 0.62 8.00
C LEU A 63 -1.34 1.20 9.31
N SER A 64 -0.07 1.52 9.38
CA SER A 64 0.51 2.28 10.50
C SER A 64 0.91 3.66 9.99
N TYR A 65 0.57 4.72 10.71
CA TYR A 65 0.91 6.08 10.28
C TYR A 65 1.16 7.01 11.48
N GLN A 66 1.92 8.06 11.26
CA GLN A 66 2.16 9.10 12.25
C GLN A 66 0.96 10.06 12.28
N SER A 67 0.20 10.06 13.38
CA SER A 67 -0.85 11.06 13.64
C SER A 67 -0.34 12.18 14.56
N GLU A 68 -1.18 13.18 14.80
CA GLU A 68 -0.91 14.29 15.73
C GLU A 68 -0.66 13.79 17.16
N ASP A 69 -1.39 12.75 17.57
CA ASP A 69 -1.24 12.10 18.89
C ASP A 69 -0.12 11.04 18.92
N GLY A 70 0.69 10.93 17.86
CA GLY A 70 1.75 9.95 17.71
C GLY A 70 1.41 8.78 16.76
N PRO A 71 2.24 7.72 16.73
CA PRO A 71 2.05 6.59 15.83
C PRO A 71 0.75 5.82 16.10
N THR A 72 -0.06 5.63 15.06
CA THR A 72 -1.34 4.92 15.12
C THR A 72 -1.35 3.75 14.16
N SER A 73 -2.01 2.64 14.53
CA SER A 73 -2.23 1.46 13.67
C SER A 73 -3.72 1.23 13.43
N ILE A 74 -4.13 1.15 12.17
CA ILE A 74 -5.50 0.86 11.74
C ILE A 74 -5.53 -0.38 10.86
N ARG A 75 -6.43 -1.31 11.19
CA ARG A 75 -6.63 -2.55 10.43
C ARG A 75 -7.29 -2.27 9.08
N ILE A 76 -6.85 -2.96 8.04
CA ILE A 76 -7.47 -2.92 6.72
C ILE A 76 -8.37 -4.15 6.61
N GLN A 77 -9.69 -3.92 6.62
CA GLN A 77 -10.69 -4.97 6.50
C GLN A 77 -10.93 -5.32 5.03
N LEU A 78 -11.28 -6.59 4.77
CA LEU A 78 -11.67 -7.08 3.46
C LEU A 78 -13.00 -7.82 3.60
N ASN A 79 -14.07 -7.20 3.11
CA ASN A 79 -15.44 -7.72 3.16
C ASN A 79 -16.06 -7.60 1.77
N ASN A 80 -16.73 -8.66 1.30
CA ASN A 80 -17.34 -8.70 -0.04
C ASN A 80 -16.38 -8.25 -1.16
N LEU A 81 -15.11 -8.65 -1.09
CA LEU A 81 -14.05 -8.28 -2.02
C LEU A 81 -13.72 -6.77 -2.08
N LEU A 82 -14.12 -6.01 -1.06
CA LEU A 82 -13.83 -4.59 -0.91
C LEU A 82 -12.98 -4.32 0.33
N PHE A 83 -11.94 -3.50 0.15
CA PHE A 83 -11.06 -3.02 1.22
C PHE A 83 -11.66 -1.81 1.92
N SER A 84 -11.55 -1.74 3.25
CA SER A 84 -11.89 -0.57 4.06
C SER A 84 -10.95 -0.42 5.25
N LEU A 85 -10.88 0.79 5.82
CA LEU A 85 -10.25 0.98 7.13
C LEU A 85 -11.24 0.62 8.22
N CYS A 86 -10.78 -0.06 9.27
CA CYS A 86 -11.59 -0.39 10.43
C CYS A 86 -12.23 0.89 11.02
N GLY A 87 -13.56 0.90 11.15
CA GLY A 87 -14.33 2.07 11.60
C GLY A 87 -14.69 3.06 10.48
N SER A 88 -14.33 2.79 9.22
CA SER A 88 -14.76 3.58 8.06
C SER A 88 -15.87 2.88 7.28
N HIS A 89 -16.83 3.67 6.80
CA HIS A 89 -17.86 3.21 5.85
C HIS A 89 -17.39 3.23 4.38
N ARG A 90 -16.17 3.73 4.11
CA ARG A 90 -15.65 3.83 2.74
C ARG A 90 -14.99 2.52 2.32
N THR A 91 -15.40 2.04 1.15
CA THR A 91 -14.95 0.77 0.58
C THR A 91 -14.28 0.98 -0.77
N PHE A 92 -13.32 0.13 -1.10
CA PHE A 92 -12.48 0.26 -2.29
C PHE A 92 -12.22 -1.10 -2.94
N ALA A 93 -12.21 -1.16 -4.27
CA ALA A 93 -11.92 -2.40 -5.00
C ALA A 93 -10.46 -2.85 -4.88
N SER A 94 -9.54 -1.96 -4.49
CA SER A 94 -8.14 -2.30 -4.24
C SER A 94 -7.58 -1.55 -3.03
N LEU A 95 -6.59 -2.16 -2.37
CA LEU A 95 -5.84 -1.53 -1.28
C LEU A 95 -5.16 -0.23 -1.76
N PHE A 96 -4.68 -0.19 -3.00
CA PHE A 96 -4.00 0.99 -3.54
C PHE A 96 -4.95 2.13 -3.86
N SER A 97 -6.20 1.84 -4.28
CA SER A 97 -7.24 2.88 -4.39
C SER A 97 -7.65 3.43 -3.03
N LEU A 98 -7.67 2.59 -1.99
CA LEU A 98 -7.88 3.04 -0.61
C LEU A 98 -6.74 3.99 -0.19
N LEU A 99 -5.49 3.59 -0.39
CA LEU A 99 -4.34 4.43 -0.06
C LEU A 99 -4.34 5.74 -0.85
N ALA A 100 -4.54 5.67 -2.17
CA ALA A 100 -4.61 6.84 -3.04
C ALA A 100 -5.67 7.84 -2.57
N TYR A 101 -6.81 7.36 -2.08
CA TYR A 101 -7.86 8.21 -1.51
C TYR A 101 -7.38 8.92 -0.24
N TYR A 102 -6.80 8.18 0.71
CA TYR A 102 -6.33 8.74 1.99
C TYR A 102 -5.02 9.53 1.90
N THR A 103 -4.32 9.50 0.78
CA THR A 103 -3.15 10.34 0.49
C THR A 103 -3.50 11.62 -0.27
N ARG A 104 -4.79 11.90 -0.54
CA ARG A 104 -5.21 13.18 -1.14
C ARG A 104 -5.06 14.31 -0.12
N SER A 105 -4.94 15.54 -0.61
CA SER A 105 -4.58 16.75 0.15
C SER A 105 -5.42 17.05 1.39
N SER A 106 -6.64 16.49 1.50
CA SER A 106 -7.55 16.68 2.63
C SER A 106 -7.55 15.54 3.65
N CYS A 107 -6.71 14.53 3.46
CA CYS A 107 -6.69 13.31 4.26
C CYS A 107 -5.45 13.20 5.16
N LYS A 108 -5.49 12.26 6.09
CA LYS A 108 -4.48 12.10 7.15
C LYS A 108 -3.13 11.54 6.69
N LEU A 109 -3.04 10.94 5.49
CA LEU A 109 -1.80 10.33 5.01
C LEU A 109 -1.09 11.27 4.05
N THR A 110 0.23 11.34 4.15
CA THR A 110 1.05 12.26 3.34
C THR A 110 2.03 11.49 2.47
N THR A 111 2.97 10.78 3.08
CA THR A 111 4.07 10.13 2.37
C THR A 111 4.33 8.70 2.86
N PRO A 112 4.57 7.74 1.98
CA PRO A 112 4.93 6.39 2.39
C PRO A 112 6.33 6.34 3.02
N TYR A 113 6.40 5.70 4.18
CA TYR A 113 7.61 5.39 4.92
C TYR A 113 8.28 4.14 4.34
N ARG A 114 9.19 4.36 3.40
CA ARG A 114 9.89 3.30 2.66
C ARG A 114 11.07 2.70 3.44
N GLN A 115 11.30 1.40 3.26
CA GLN A 115 12.39 0.64 3.89
C GLN A 115 13.78 1.10 3.44
N GLN A 116 13.96 1.35 2.13
CA GLN A 116 15.21 1.84 1.58
C GLN A 116 15.15 3.34 1.38
N ARG A 117 16.09 4.05 2.01
CA ARG A 117 16.33 5.49 1.79
C ARG A 117 17.81 5.70 1.52
N PRO A 118 18.19 6.34 0.37
CA PRO A 118 17.32 6.86 -0.68
C PRO A 118 16.61 5.75 -1.48
N GLU A 119 15.48 6.10 -2.11
CA GLU A 119 14.73 5.17 -2.98
C GLU A 119 15.54 4.87 -4.26
N ARG A 120 15.38 3.69 -4.85
CA ARG A 120 16.10 3.34 -6.07
C ARG A 120 15.58 4.16 -7.25
N LEU A 121 16.50 4.61 -8.10
CA LEU A 121 16.18 5.42 -9.27
C LEU A 121 15.07 4.79 -10.14
N LYS A 122 15.13 3.46 -10.36
CA LYS A 122 14.10 2.74 -11.13
C LYS A 122 12.68 2.90 -10.57
N GLN A 123 12.50 3.02 -9.25
CA GLN A 123 11.18 3.18 -8.63
C GLN A 123 10.70 4.62 -8.73
N MET A 124 11.62 5.57 -8.52
CA MET A 124 11.36 6.99 -8.73
C MET A 124 10.91 7.24 -10.18
N CYS A 125 11.63 6.70 -11.16
CA CYS A 125 11.27 6.79 -12.58
C CYS A 125 9.91 6.15 -12.87
N ARG A 126 9.63 4.96 -12.34
CA ARG A 126 8.32 4.31 -12.52
C ARG A 126 7.18 5.17 -11.99
N ARG A 127 7.32 5.73 -10.79
CA ARG A 127 6.30 6.60 -10.18
C ARG A 127 6.10 7.89 -10.98
N ALA A 128 7.19 8.52 -11.43
CA ALA A 128 7.11 9.72 -12.26
C ALA A 128 6.39 9.43 -13.58
N LEU A 129 6.74 8.32 -14.24
CA LEU A 129 6.11 7.89 -15.49
C LEU A 129 4.60 7.66 -15.33
N ILE A 130 4.19 6.89 -14.31
CA ILE A 130 2.78 6.62 -14.03
C ILE A 130 2.02 7.89 -13.68
N ARG A 131 2.64 8.81 -12.94
CA ARG A 131 2.01 10.09 -12.57
C ARG A 131 1.73 10.97 -13.80
N THR A 132 2.65 11.01 -14.76
CA THR A 132 2.55 11.88 -15.93
C THR A 132 1.69 11.26 -17.03
N HIS A 133 1.82 9.96 -17.27
CA HIS A 133 1.22 9.30 -18.44
C HIS A 133 0.14 8.28 -18.11
N GLY A 134 -0.02 7.88 -16.85
CA GLY A 134 -0.86 6.72 -16.50
C GLY A 134 -0.17 5.40 -16.84
N ALA A 135 -0.55 4.33 -16.14
CA ALA A 135 0.04 3.01 -16.36
C ALA A 135 -0.49 2.32 -17.63
N GLU A 136 -1.69 2.67 -18.04
CA GLU A 136 -2.40 2.17 -19.22
C GLU A 136 -1.76 2.64 -20.54
N ASN A 137 -1.13 3.82 -20.55
CA ASN A 137 -0.55 4.42 -21.75
C ASN A 137 0.91 4.01 -21.98
N ILE A 138 1.49 3.10 -21.18
CA ILE A 138 2.91 2.73 -21.32
C ILE A 138 3.25 2.18 -22.72
N ASN A 139 2.29 1.52 -23.38
CA ASN A 139 2.48 0.94 -24.71
C ASN A 139 2.49 1.99 -25.82
N THR A 140 1.98 3.20 -25.57
CA THR A 140 1.90 4.27 -26.57
C THR A 140 3.16 5.15 -26.56
N ILE A 141 4.01 5.03 -25.54
CA ILE A 141 5.25 5.82 -25.42
C ILE A 141 6.39 5.11 -26.16
N PRO A 142 6.96 5.74 -27.21
CA PRO A 142 8.07 5.16 -27.96
C PRO A 142 9.27 4.84 -27.05
N GLY A 143 9.86 3.65 -27.22
CA GLY A 143 11.06 3.23 -26.49
C GLY A 143 10.83 2.65 -25.09
N LEU A 144 9.62 2.76 -24.52
CA LEU A 144 9.32 2.28 -23.16
C LEU A 144 8.55 0.95 -23.10
N SER A 145 8.24 0.34 -24.25
CA SER A 145 7.53 -0.95 -24.31
C SER A 145 8.24 -2.08 -23.55
N LYS A 146 9.58 -2.06 -23.49
CA LYS A 146 10.39 -3.02 -22.73
C LYS A 146 10.19 -2.92 -21.20
N LEU A 147 9.67 -1.81 -20.70
CA LEU A 147 9.41 -1.57 -19.27
C LEU A 147 7.97 -1.91 -18.87
N LYS A 148 7.14 -2.35 -19.81
CA LYS A 148 5.71 -2.64 -19.59
C LYS A 148 5.46 -3.52 -18.38
N ASP A 149 6.16 -4.64 -18.28
CA ASP A 149 5.96 -5.60 -17.18
C ASP A 149 6.33 -4.98 -15.82
N TYR A 150 7.40 -4.20 -15.78
CA TYR A 150 7.84 -3.50 -14.57
C TYR A 150 6.86 -2.41 -14.12
N VAL A 151 6.24 -1.70 -15.06
CA VAL A 151 5.19 -0.70 -14.80
C VAL A 151 3.90 -1.39 -14.34
N HIS A 152 3.45 -2.44 -15.01
CA HIS A 152 2.22 -3.15 -14.65
C HIS A 152 2.33 -4.00 -13.38
N ALA A 153 3.54 -4.41 -12.98
CA ALA A 153 3.77 -5.04 -11.69
C ALA A 153 3.35 -4.14 -10.51
N TYR A 154 3.39 -2.81 -10.69
CA TYR A 154 2.92 -1.84 -9.70
C TYR A 154 2.51 -0.52 -10.38
N PRO A 155 1.25 -0.41 -10.85
CA PRO A 155 0.77 0.71 -11.66
C PRO A 155 0.28 1.89 -10.80
N TYR A 156 0.99 2.22 -9.72
CA TYR A 156 0.60 3.27 -8.78
C TYR A 156 1.71 4.29 -8.56
N CYS A 157 1.33 5.54 -8.32
CA CYS A 157 2.26 6.66 -8.12
C CYS A 157 2.36 7.14 -6.67
N ILE A 158 1.96 6.29 -5.71
CA ILE A 158 2.08 6.46 -4.26
C ILE A 158 3.54 6.31 -3.83
#